data_AF-A0A484M883-F1
#
_entry.id   AF-A0A484M883-F1
#
_cell.length_a   1.000
_cell.length_b   1.000
_cell.length_c   1.000
_cell.angle_alpha   90.00
_cell.angle_beta   90.00
_cell.angle_gamma   90.00
#
_symmetry.space_group_name_H-M   'P 1'
#
loop_
_entity.id
_entity.type
_entity.pdbx_description
1 polymer ?
#
loop_
_entity_poly.entity_id
_entity_poly.type
_entity_poly.pdbx_seq_one_letter_code
_entity_poly.pdbx_strand_id
1 'polypeptide(L)'
;MTPNSIAAKRPEPTTVSPAGKRRKSGEDHGLIPGLPDHIAQSSLSFVPPSTLYFVCNSWRRLIYSPSFPPFLSIYAVLFPSEAADSISVASFDPISSTWQFLPPLPPPSPDLPLRFLIRHPSFISRNLPVQSVSVAGNLVLLAATADQFLPALSCPLIFNPFTGKWSCGPPLITPRRWCAVGASRDTVYVASGIGSNYNQKVARSVEKWDLKSNNHRHMPFTKPQEPWTGWEKMGGLRDGKFSREAIDAVGWRGKLCMVNVNGDAAKDGIVFDVVRDAWEEMPAGMLMGWKGPAAAMDEETIFMVDESNGWLKRYDPVNDNWVGVIKGEALKGAQHIAAGGGRVCAARRVGKSITVVDVVAQPPKMWAVEAPAGYQVLSVHILPRMSRHDLLPPSSDSDSSSLSSS
;
A
#
# COMPACT_ATOMS: atom_id res chain seq x y z
N MET A 1 -72.57 7.12 -50.31
CA MET A 1 -72.42 8.29 -51.21
C MET A 1 -72.07 9.49 -50.35
N THR A 2 -71.07 10.24 -50.80
CA THR A 2 -70.42 11.38 -50.14
C THR A 2 -71.37 12.50 -49.71
N PRO A 3 -70.89 13.41 -48.85
CA PRO A 3 -70.87 14.80 -49.31
C PRO A 3 -69.51 15.49 -49.11
N ASN A 4 -69.14 16.28 -50.12
CA ASN A 4 -68.00 17.19 -50.12
C ASN A 4 -68.27 18.41 -49.23
N SER A 5 -67.23 18.84 -48.51
CA SER A 5 -67.19 20.05 -47.67
C SER A 5 -66.45 21.17 -48.40
N ILE A 6 -67.01 22.39 -48.33
CA ILE A 6 -66.46 23.64 -48.85
C ILE A 6 -65.63 24.32 -47.76
N ALA A 7 -64.47 24.85 -48.18
CA ALA A 7 -63.46 25.49 -47.36
C ALA A 7 -63.83 26.88 -46.83
N ALA A 8 -63.35 27.20 -45.62
CA ALA A 8 -63.10 28.56 -45.15
C ALA A 8 -61.83 28.60 -44.29
N LYS A 9 -60.98 29.60 -44.56
CA LYS A 9 -59.64 29.86 -44.00
C LYS A 9 -59.74 30.35 -42.54
N ARG A 10 -58.85 29.91 -41.63
CA ARG A 10 -58.69 30.42 -40.25
C ARG A 10 -57.20 30.60 -39.89
N PRO A 11 -56.80 31.61 -39.08
CA PRO A 11 -55.42 32.10 -38.98
C PRO A 11 -54.60 31.48 -37.84
N GLU A 12 -53.29 31.73 -37.89
CA GLU A 12 -52.24 31.28 -36.95
C GLU A 12 -52.51 31.64 -35.47
N PRO A 13 -52.06 30.80 -34.52
CA PRO A 13 -51.90 31.19 -33.13
C PRO A 13 -50.43 31.40 -32.75
N THR A 14 -50.17 32.59 -32.18
CA THR A 14 -48.95 33.05 -31.53
C THR A 14 -48.65 32.22 -30.27
N THR A 15 -47.47 31.60 -30.21
CA THR A 15 -47.00 30.85 -29.04
C THR A 15 -46.53 31.82 -27.95
N VAL A 16 -47.30 31.91 -26.87
CA VAL A 16 -46.93 32.62 -25.63
C VAL A 16 -45.95 31.75 -24.85
N SER A 17 -44.74 32.27 -24.61
CA SER A 17 -43.76 31.66 -23.71
C SER A 17 -44.10 31.95 -22.24
N PRO A 18 -44.04 30.97 -21.32
CA PRO A 18 -43.96 31.25 -19.89
C PRO A 18 -42.50 31.26 -19.44
N ALA A 19 -42.06 32.42 -18.99
CA ALA A 19 -40.85 32.57 -18.20
C ALA A 19 -41.02 31.93 -16.81
N GLY A 20 -39.93 31.38 -16.26
CA GLY A 20 -39.74 31.30 -14.80
C GLY A 20 -39.57 29.91 -14.19
N LYS A 21 -38.34 29.38 -14.25
CA LYS A 21 -37.61 28.86 -13.09
C LYS A 21 -36.14 28.65 -13.47
N ARG A 22 -35.43 29.76 -13.60
CA ARG A 22 -33.96 29.78 -13.57
C ARG A 22 -33.58 29.35 -12.15
N ARG A 23 -33.20 28.08 -11.96
CA ARG A 23 -32.61 27.62 -10.70
C ARG A 23 -31.44 28.54 -10.38
N LYS A 24 -31.53 29.29 -9.28
CA LYS A 24 -30.43 30.09 -8.75
C LYS A 24 -29.20 29.17 -8.60
N SER A 25 -28.08 29.69 -9.09
CA SER A 25 -26.72 29.19 -8.89
C SER A 25 -26.49 28.78 -7.44
N GLY A 26 -25.75 27.69 -7.26
CA GLY A 26 -25.50 27.04 -5.97
C GLY A 26 -25.15 28.01 -4.86
N GLU A 27 -26.01 28.06 -3.84
CA GLU A 27 -25.57 28.41 -2.51
C GLU A 27 -24.61 27.29 -2.09
N ASP A 28 -23.35 27.66 -1.88
CA ASP A 28 -22.36 26.81 -1.24
C ASP A 28 -22.84 26.55 0.18
N HIS A 29 -23.68 25.52 0.35
CA HIS A 29 -24.12 25.09 1.67
C HIS A 29 -22.88 24.54 2.38
N GLY A 30 -22.22 25.41 3.13
CA GLY A 30 -21.06 25.07 3.96
C GLY A 30 -21.33 23.83 4.81
N LEU A 31 -20.25 23.16 5.22
CA LEU A 31 -20.32 21.81 5.82
C LEU A 31 -21.30 21.71 6.99
N ILE A 32 -21.40 22.77 7.81
CA ILE A 32 -22.39 22.90 8.87
C ILE A 32 -23.03 24.29 8.71
N PRO A 33 -24.37 24.39 8.57
CA PRO A 33 -25.05 25.68 8.44
C PRO A 33 -24.70 26.63 9.59
N GLY A 34 -24.30 27.85 9.25
CA GLY A 34 -23.95 28.90 10.23
C GLY A 34 -22.54 28.80 10.81
N LEU A 35 -21.71 27.87 10.34
CA LEU A 35 -20.33 27.71 10.80
C LEU A 35 -19.34 27.84 9.62
N PRO A 36 -18.18 28.52 9.81
CA PRO A 36 -17.12 28.51 8.82
C PRO A 36 -16.60 27.09 8.55
N ASP A 37 -16.27 26.78 7.29
CA ASP A 37 -15.87 25.43 6.89
C ASP A 37 -14.68 24.88 7.67
N HIS A 38 -13.67 25.69 7.98
CA HIS A 38 -12.51 25.21 8.74
C HIS A 38 -12.89 24.74 10.17
N ILE A 39 -13.82 25.42 10.85
CA ILE A 39 -14.31 24.99 12.17
C ILE A 39 -15.24 23.78 12.02
N ALA A 40 -16.05 23.73 10.96
CA ALA A 40 -16.89 22.58 10.66
C ALA A 40 -16.04 21.32 10.40
N GLN A 41 -14.96 21.43 9.63
CA GLN A 41 -14.02 20.34 9.36
C GLN A 41 -13.36 19.85 10.64
N SER A 42 -12.87 20.77 11.47
CA SER A 42 -12.26 20.42 12.76
C SER A 42 -13.27 19.71 13.67
N SER A 43 -14.49 20.24 13.79
CA SER A 43 -15.57 19.61 14.57
C SER A 43 -15.91 18.19 14.07
N LEU A 44 -16.06 18.03 12.75
CA LEU A 44 -16.38 16.74 12.14
C LEU A 44 -15.22 15.74 12.23
N SER A 45 -13.97 16.20 12.33
CA SER A 45 -12.80 15.32 12.44
C SER A 45 -12.78 14.44 13.71
N PHE A 46 -13.51 14.85 14.75
CA PHE A 46 -13.68 14.07 15.99
C PHE A 46 -14.75 12.98 15.89
N VAL A 47 -15.57 12.99 14.83
CA VAL A 47 -16.64 12.01 14.63
C VAL A 47 -16.11 10.82 13.81
N PRO A 48 -16.46 9.57 14.17
CA PRO A 48 -16.07 8.41 13.37
C PRO A 48 -16.46 8.57 11.89
N PRO A 49 -15.52 8.37 10.95
CA PRO A 49 -15.79 8.52 9.52
C PRO A 49 -16.95 7.64 9.01
N SER A 50 -17.15 6.47 9.62
CA SER A 50 -18.27 5.58 9.33
C SER A 50 -19.62 6.22 9.63
N THR A 51 -19.75 7.03 10.68
CA THR A 51 -20.97 7.79 10.97
C THR A 51 -21.17 8.89 9.94
N LEU A 52 -20.12 9.67 9.66
CA LEU A 52 -20.17 10.79 8.72
C LEU A 52 -20.59 10.37 7.30
N TYR A 53 -20.13 9.20 6.85
CA TYR A 53 -20.43 8.65 5.52
C TYR A 53 -21.93 8.53 5.23
N PHE A 54 -22.75 8.25 6.24
CA PHE A 54 -24.19 8.01 6.08
C PHE A 54 -25.06 9.27 6.25
N VAL A 55 -24.51 10.37 6.75
CA VAL A 55 -25.33 11.56 7.07
C VAL A 55 -25.70 12.35 5.82
N CYS A 56 -24.73 12.81 5.03
CA CYS A 56 -25.00 13.58 3.81
C CYS A 56 -23.85 13.47 2.80
N ASN A 57 -24.12 13.87 1.55
CA ASN A 57 -23.10 13.83 0.49
C ASN A 57 -21.91 14.75 0.77
N SER A 58 -22.12 15.92 1.38
CA SER A 58 -21.04 16.87 1.68
C SER A 58 -20.05 16.29 2.70
N TRP A 59 -20.54 15.68 3.78
CA TRP A 59 -19.69 15.03 4.78
C TRP A 59 -19.03 13.76 4.23
N ARG A 60 -19.72 13.01 3.36
CA ARG A 60 -19.09 11.91 2.63
C ARG A 60 -17.92 12.40 1.77
N ARG A 61 -18.06 13.52 1.05
CA ARG A 61 -16.95 14.11 0.29
C ARG A 61 -15.82 14.58 1.20
N LEU A 62 -16.17 15.24 2.32
CA LEU A 62 -15.20 15.70 3.31
C LEU A 62 -14.36 14.56 3.82
N ILE A 63 -14.98 13.43 4.21
CA ILE A 63 -14.19 12.35 4.78
C ILE A 63 -13.12 11.94 3.79
N TYR A 64 -13.35 11.85 2.47
CA TYR A 64 -12.35 11.50 1.43
C TYR A 64 -11.42 12.63 0.96
N SER A 65 -11.56 13.84 1.51
CA SER A 65 -10.70 14.98 1.19
C SER A 65 -9.30 14.82 1.81
N PRO A 66 -8.23 15.31 1.18
CA PRO A 66 -6.90 15.38 1.79
C PRO A 66 -6.85 16.16 3.12
N SER A 67 -7.80 17.06 3.37
CA SER A 67 -7.88 17.87 4.59
C SER A 67 -8.43 17.13 5.81
N PHE A 68 -9.12 16.02 5.61
CA PHE A 68 -9.71 15.23 6.69
C PHE A 68 -8.69 14.20 7.20
N PRO A 69 -8.56 13.97 8.53
CA PRO A 69 -7.63 12.99 9.06
C PRO A 69 -7.81 11.61 8.41
N PRO A 70 -6.73 10.99 7.89
CA PRO A 70 -6.85 9.73 7.19
C PRO A 70 -7.26 8.63 8.16
N PHE A 71 -8.29 7.87 7.79
CA PHE A 71 -8.48 6.52 8.31
C PHE A 71 -7.69 5.52 7.46
N LEU A 72 -7.48 4.33 8.00
CA LEU A 72 -6.71 3.28 7.35
C LEU A 72 -7.56 2.44 6.40
N SER A 73 -6.96 2.02 5.29
CA SER A 73 -7.50 1.10 4.31
C SER A 73 -6.56 -0.09 4.14
N ILE A 74 -7.10 -1.19 3.62
CA ILE A 74 -6.31 -2.38 3.27
C ILE A 74 -5.88 -2.24 1.82
N TYR A 75 -4.59 -2.32 1.55
CA TYR A 75 -4.05 -2.38 0.20
C TYR A 75 -3.60 -3.80 -0.09
N ALA A 76 -3.92 -4.30 -1.28
CA ALA A 76 -3.54 -5.61 -1.73
C ALA A 76 -2.80 -5.53 -3.06
N VAL A 77 -1.64 -6.17 -3.12
CA VAL A 77 -1.01 -6.52 -4.40
C VAL A 77 -1.69 -7.79 -4.89
N LEU A 78 -2.25 -7.73 -6.08
CA LEU A 78 -3.15 -8.72 -6.64
C LEU A 78 -2.56 -9.36 -7.89
N PHE A 79 -2.80 -10.66 -8.03
CA PHE A 79 -2.46 -11.46 -9.19
C PHE A 79 -3.73 -11.91 -9.91
N PRO A 80 -3.90 -11.63 -11.21
CA PRO A 80 -5.03 -12.15 -11.99
C PRO A 80 -4.96 -13.67 -12.05
N SER A 81 -6.10 -14.36 -11.93
CA SER A 81 -6.11 -15.82 -12.01
C SER A 81 -5.89 -16.35 -13.44
N GLU A 82 -6.19 -15.53 -14.45
CA GLU A 82 -6.17 -15.90 -15.88
C GLU A 82 -4.98 -15.31 -16.66
N ALA A 83 -4.34 -14.23 -16.15
CA ALA A 83 -3.20 -13.57 -16.78
C ALA A 83 -1.94 -13.76 -15.93
N ALA A 84 -0.94 -14.46 -16.48
CA ALA A 84 0.17 -15.00 -15.70
C ALA A 84 1.28 -14.00 -15.34
N ASP A 85 1.32 -12.82 -15.98
CA ASP A 85 2.53 -11.99 -16.03
C ASP A 85 2.33 -10.53 -15.59
N SER A 86 1.14 -10.18 -15.07
CA SER A 86 0.84 -8.84 -14.58
C SER A 86 0.38 -8.84 -13.12
N ILE A 87 0.62 -7.72 -12.44
CA ILE A 87 0.09 -7.48 -11.11
C ILE A 87 -0.79 -6.23 -11.15
N SER A 88 -1.84 -6.24 -10.33
CA SER A 88 -2.68 -5.08 -10.07
C SER A 88 -2.58 -4.73 -8.60
N VAL A 89 -2.86 -3.49 -8.24
CA VAL A 89 -2.97 -3.09 -6.84
C VAL A 89 -4.37 -2.53 -6.60
N ALA A 90 -4.99 -2.89 -5.50
CA ALA A 90 -6.29 -2.37 -5.12
C ALA A 90 -6.32 -1.99 -3.64
N SER A 91 -7.15 -1.00 -3.31
CA SER A 91 -7.45 -0.55 -1.95
C SER A 91 -8.87 -0.97 -1.59
N PHE A 92 -9.05 -1.61 -0.44
CA PHE A 92 -10.35 -1.86 0.18
C PHE A 92 -10.66 -0.75 1.17
N ASP A 93 -11.76 -0.07 0.93
CA ASP A 93 -12.30 0.93 1.83
C ASP A 93 -13.17 0.28 2.91
N PRO A 94 -12.79 0.36 4.20
CA PRO A 94 -13.57 -0.27 5.28
C PRO A 94 -14.91 0.43 5.57
N ILE A 95 -15.13 1.65 5.09
CA ILE A 95 -16.37 2.38 5.33
C ILE A 95 -17.42 2.03 4.28
N SER A 96 -17.06 2.17 3.00
CA SER A 96 -17.96 1.79 1.90
C SER A 96 -17.98 0.30 1.63
N SER A 97 -17.03 -0.46 2.18
CA SER A 97 -16.83 -1.90 1.94
C SER A 97 -16.64 -2.24 0.45
N THR A 98 -15.91 -1.38 -0.26
CA THR A 98 -15.67 -1.52 -1.71
C THR A 98 -14.18 -1.56 -2.03
N TRP A 99 -13.82 -2.37 -3.02
CA TRP A 99 -12.50 -2.34 -3.63
C TRP A 99 -12.41 -1.25 -4.70
N GLN A 100 -11.28 -0.55 -4.73
CA GLN A 100 -10.91 0.40 -5.77
C GLN A 100 -9.53 0.02 -6.30
N PHE A 101 -9.43 -0.21 -7.62
CA PHE A 101 -8.14 -0.44 -8.27
C PHE A 101 -7.34 0.87 -8.36
N LEU A 102 -6.04 0.76 -8.12
CA LEU A 102 -5.09 1.85 -8.31
C LEU A 102 -4.82 2.04 -9.81
N PRO A 103 -4.28 3.21 -10.22
CA PRO A 103 -3.79 3.38 -11.59
C PRO A 103 -2.77 2.29 -11.95
N PRO A 104 -2.63 1.95 -13.25
CA PRO A 104 -1.63 0.99 -13.70
C PRO A 104 -0.23 1.40 -13.28
N LEU A 105 0.62 0.39 -13.06
CA LEU A 105 2.03 0.59 -12.73
C LEU A 105 2.73 1.30 -13.89
N PRO A 106 3.60 2.30 -13.62
CA PRO A 106 4.32 2.99 -14.67
C PRO A 106 5.28 2.03 -15.37
N PRO A 107 5.27 1.97 -16.72
CA PRO A 107 6.20 1.12 -17.44
C PRO A 107 7.63 1.69 -17.37
N PRO A 108 8.67 0.84 -17.47
CA PRO A 108 10.07 1.27 -17.49
C PRO A 108 10.41 2.13 -18.71
N SER A 109 9.73 1.90 -19.85
CA SER A 109 9.76 2.76 -21.04
C SER A 109 8.43 2.65 -21.80
N PRO A 110 8.08 3.60 -22.68
CA PRO A 110 6.81 3.57 -23.43
C PRO A 110 6.60 2.28 -24.24
N ASP A 111 7.69 1.68 -24.71
CA ASP A 111 7.66 0.51 -25.61
C ASP A 111 7.82 -0.83 -24.88
N LEU A 112 8.15 -0.83 -23.58
CA LEU A 112 8.40 -2.05 -22.82
C LEU A 112 7.46 -2.14 -21.61
N PRO A 113 6.41 -2.98 -21.67
CA PRO A 113 5.51 -3.16 -20.53
C PRO A 113 6.24 -3.81 -19.36
N LEU A 114 5.93 -3.37 -18.14
CA LEU A 114 6.44 -3.97 -16.93
C LEU A 114 5.82 -5.35 -16.73
N ARG A 115 6.65 -6.40 -16.76
CA ARG A 115 6.23 -7.80 -16.60
C ARG A 115 6.78 -8.39 -15.32
N PHE A 116 5.93 -9.14 -14.62
CA PHE A 116 6.29 -9.82 -13.39
C PHE A 116 6.12 -11.32 -13.60
N LEU A 117 7.22 -12.05 -13.52
CA LEU A 117 7.17 -13.50 -13.47
C LEU A 117 6.77 -13.88 -12.05
N ILE A 118 5.50 -14.21 -11.82
CA ILE A 118 4.97 -14.63 -10.51
C ILE A 118 5.01 -16.15 -10.36
N ARG A 119 4.83 -16.88 -11.47
CA ARG A 119 4.88 -18.35 -11.53
C ARG A 119 5.74 -18.76 -12.69
N HIS A 120 6.48 -19.85 -12.52
CA HIS A 120 7.27 -20.45 -13.58
C HIS A 120 6.99 -21.95 -13.65
N PRO A 121 6.77 -22.54 -14.84
CA PRO A 121 6.38 -23.95 -14.97
C PRO A 121 7.40 -24.92 -14.38
N SER A 122 8.69 -24.59 -14.42
CA SER A 122 9.75 -25.39 -13.78
C SER A 122 9.81 -25.28 -12.25
N PHE A 123 9.09 -24.32 -11.65
CA PHE A 123 9.06 -24.07 -10.21
C PHE A 123 7.64 -24.25 -9.66
N ILE A 124 7.07 -25.44 -9.88
CA ILE A 124 5.66 -25.78 -9.60
C ILE A 124 5.25 -25.48 -8.14
N SER A 125 6.20 -25.55 -7.20
CA SER A 125 5.95 -25.32 -5.77
C SER A 125 6.25 -23.89 -5.28
N ARG A 126 6.75 -22.97 -6.13
CA ARG A 126 7.20 -21.63 -5.70
C ARG A 126 6.56 -20.50 -6.51
N ASN A 127 5.96 -19.55 -5.79
CA ASN A 127 5.64 -18.25 -6.36
C ASN A 127 6.89 -17.37 -6.22
N LEU A 128 7.17 -16.58 -7.25
CA LEU A 128 8.24 -15.60 -7.20
C LEU A 128 7.66 -14.32 -6.56
N PRO A 129 8.31 -13.81 -5.50
CA PRO A 129 7.75 -12.74 -4.68
C PRO A 129 7.84 -11.38 -5.37
N VAL A 130 6.86 -10.52 -5.07
CA VAL A 130 6.93 -9.07 -5.28
C VAL A 130 7.15 -8.43 -3.92
N GLN A 131 8.33 -7.88 -3.70
CA GLN A 131 8.73 -7.29 -2.44
C GLN A 131 8.18 -5.89 -2.35
N SER A 132 7.39 -5.67 -1.31
CA SER A 132 6.66 -4.43 -1.11
C SER A 132 6.66 -4.06 0.36
N VAL A 133 6.63 -2.77 0.65
CA VAL A 133 6.66 -2.25 2.02
C VAL A 133 5.80 -1.01 2.14
N SER A 134 5.16 -0.85 3.30
CA SER A 134 4.44 0.36 3.69
C SER A 134 5.38 1.25 4.51
N VAL A 135 5.57 2.51 4.09
CA VAL A 135 6.49 3.45 4.76
C VAL A 135 6.00 4.88 4.59
N ALA A 136 6.02 5.68 5.65
CA ALA A 136 5.61 7.09 5.64
C ALA A 136 4.23 7.32 4.95
N GLY A 137 3.29 6.38 5.08
CA GLY A 137 1.97 6.44 4.44
C GLY A 137 1.95 6.14 2.94
N ASN A 138 3.04 5.65 2.35
CA ASN A 138 3.14 5.25 0.95
C ASN A 138 3.32 3.73 0.81
N LEU A 139 2.85 3.18 -0.31
CA LEU A 139 3.19 1.82 -0.73
C LEU A 139 4.42 1.87 -1.64
N VAL A 140 5.43 1.06 -1.33
CA VAL A 140 6.64 0.95 -2.15
C VAL A 140 6.77 -0.47 -2.68
N LEU A 141 6.82 -0.64 -4.00
CA LEU A 141 7.24 -1.89 -4.65
C LEU A 141 8.72 -1.78 -5.00
N LEU A 142 9.53 -2.71 -4.53
CA LEU A 142 10.98 -2.54 -4.53
C LEU A 142 11.72 -3.54 -5.40
N ALA A 143 11.35 -4.81 -5.31
CA ALA A 143 12.03 -5.90 -5.99
C ALA A 143 11.03 -6.95 -6.45
N ALA A 144 11.24 -7.48 -7.64
CA ALA A 144 10.46 -8.59 -8.17
C ALA A 144 11.27 -9.29 -9.27
N THR A 145 10.74 -10.41 -9.78
CA THR A 145 11.38 -11.18 -10.83
C THR A 145 10.65 -10.94 -12.15
N ALA A 146 11.39 -10.66 -13.22
CA ALA A 146 10.90 -10.60 -14.59
C ALA A 146 11.27 -11.89 -15.34
N ASP A 147 10.99 -11.92 -16.64
CA ASP A 147 11.39 -13.00 -17.53
C ASP A 147 12.90 -13.28 -17.44
N GLN A 148 13.28 -14.53 -17.75
CA GLN A 148 14.67 -15.01 -17.65
C GLN A 148 15.28 -14.88 -16.25
N PHE A 149 14.46 -14.75 -15.21
CA PHE A 149 14.90 -14.57 -13.82
C PHE A 149 15.77 -13.33 -13.61
N LEU A 150 15.48 -12.25 -14.34
CA LEU A 150 16.12 -10.96 -14.14
C LEU A 150 15.37 -10.13 -13.08
N PRO A 151 16.01 -9.16 -12.41
CA PRO A 151 15.32 -8.17 -11.60
C PRO A 151 14.31 -7.37 -12.45
N ALA A 152 13.06 -7.29 -12.00
CA ALA A 152 12.00 -6.59 -12.73
C ALA A 152 12.03 -5.06 -12.56
N LEU A 153 12.59 -4.58 -11.45
CA LEU A 153 12.55 -3.18 -11.06
C LEU A 153 13.95 -2.60 -10.98
N SER A 154 14.21 -1.53 -11.74
CA SER A 154 15.45 -0.76 -11.71
C SER A 154 15.42 0.37 -10.67
N CYS A 155 14.23 0.79 -10.26
CA CYS A 155 13.97 1.75 -9.20
C CYS A 155 12.69 1.33 -8.44
N PRO A 156 12.51 1.75 -7.18
CA PRO A 156 11.26 1.50 -6.46
C PRO A 156 10.09 2.23 -7.11
N LEU A 157 8.91 1.60 -7.13
CA LEU A 157 7.65 2.25 -7.51
C LEU A 157 6.90 2.67 -6.24
N ILE A 158 6.58 3.95 -6.13
CA ILE A 158 5.96 4.55 -4.96
C ILE A 158 4.54 4.95 -5.32
N PHE A 159 3.56 4.42 -4.59
CA PHE A 159 2.20 4.90 -4.65
C PHE A 159 1.89 5.74 -3.42
N ASN A 160 1.39 6.96 -3.66
CA ASN A 160 0.94 7.87 -2.63
C ASN A 160 -0.60 7.88 -2.57
N PRO A 161 -1.24 7.38 -1.48
CA PRO A 161 -2.68 7.38 -1.30
C PRO A 161 -3.37 8.74 -1.41
N PHE A 162 -2.71 9.82 -0.99
CA PHE A 162 -3.29 11.16 -0.99
C PHE A 162 -3.34 11.75 -2.40
N THR A 163 -2.28 11.56 -3.19
CA THR A 163 -2.27 12.03 -4.58
C THR A 163 -2.94 11.04 -5.54
N GLY A 164 -3.05 9.76 -5.14
CA GLY A 164 -3.55 8.69 -5.99
C GLY A 164 -2.64 8.37 -7.17
N LYS A 165 -1.36 8.74 -7.11
CA LYS A 165 -0.41 8.63 -8.23
C LYS A 165 0.78 7.75 -7.88
N TRP A 166 1.29 7.07 -8.91
CA TRP A 166 2.59 6.40 -8.89
C TRP A 166 3.71 7.39 -9.21
N SER A 167 4.88 7.15 -8.63
CA SER A 167 6.14 7.83 -8.96
C SER A 167 7.31 6.84 -8.82
N CYS A 168 8.45 7.16 -9.43
CA CYS A 168 9.65 6.37 -9.29
C CYS A 168 10.53 6.94 -8.17
N GLY A 169 11.06 6.05 -7.33
CA GLY A 169 12.10 6.37 -6.37
C GLY A 169 13.49 6.44 -7.00
N PRO A 170 14.54 6.63 -6.19
CA PRO A 170 15.91 6.61 -6.66
C PRO A 170 16.28 5.27 -7.31
N PRO A 171 17.04 5.26 -8.43
CA PRO A 171 17.54 4.04 -9.05
C PRO A 171 18.33 3.17 -8.07
N LEU A 172 18.06 1.87 -8.08
CA LEU A 172 18.85 0.90 -7.32
C LEU A 172 20.24 0.80 -7.95
N ILE A 173 21.30 0.88 -7.13
CA ILE A 173 22.69 0.67 -7.59
C ILE A 173 22.83 -0.73 -8.22
N THR A 174 22.20 -1.73 -7.59
CA THR A 174 22.06 -3.06 -8.16
C THR A 174 20.61 -3.50 -8.07
N PRO A 175 19.85 -3.44 -9.19
CA PRO A 175 18.53 -4.05 -9.29
C PRO A 175 18.62 -5.51 -8.82
N ARG A 176 17.67 -5.92 -7.98
CA ARG A 176 17.75 -7.22 -7.29
C ARG A 176 16.38 -7.85 -7.08
N ARG A 177 16.40 -9.15 -6.79
CA ARG A 177 15.26 -9.99 -6.42
C ARG A 177 15.63 -10.84 -5.20
N TRP A 178 14.64 -11.33 -4.47
CA TRP A 178 14.83 -12.18 -3.29
C TRP A 178 15.73 -11.52 -2.23
N CYS A 179 15.60 -10.20 -2.07
CA CYS A 179 16.27 -9.45 -1.02
C CYS A 179 15.49 -9.52 0.30
N ALA A 180 15.99 -8.90 1.35
CA ALA A 180 15.17 -8.51 2.48
C ALA A 180 14.73 -7.05 2.28
N VAL A 181 13.46 -6.75 2.58
CA VAL A 181 12.91 -5.39 2.51
C VAL A 181 12.19 -5.08 3.80
N GLY A 182 12.44 -3.90 4.35
CA GLY A 182 11.79 -3.42 5.57
C GLY A 182 11.73 -1.91 5.63
N ALA A 183 10.99 -1.42 6.62
CA ALA A 183 10.92 -0.02 6.93
C ALA A 183 11.17 0.19 8.42
N SER A 184 11.84 1.29 8.74
CA SER A 184 11.82 1.88 10.08
C SER A 184 11.77 3.39 9.93
N ARG A 185 10.85 4.00 10.66
CA ARG A 185 10.42 5.38 10.57
C ARG A 185 10.01 5.72 9.13
N ASP A 186 10.65 6.71 8.53
CA ASP A 186 10.39 7.16 7.16
C ASP A 186 11.41 6.59 6.15
N THR A 187 12.16 5.56 6.55
CA THR A 187 13.28 5.02 5.77
C THR A 187 13.00 3.60 5.34
N VAL A 188 13.26 3.32 4.06
CA VAL A 188 13.24 1.97 3.48
C VAL A 188 14.62 1.37 3.56
N TYR A 189 14.68 0.08 3.87
CA TYR A 189 15.91 -0.70 3.88
C TYR A 189 15.81 -1.87 2.94
N VAL A 190 16.91 -2.11 2.23
CA VAL A 190 17.09 -3.23 1.31
C VAL A 190 18.37 -3.92 1.69
N ALA A 191 18.31 -5.22 1.96
CA ALA A 191 19.48 -6.01 2.27
C ALA A 191 19.54 -7.25 1.39
N SER A 192 20.74 -7.73 1.07
CA SER A 192 20.93 -9.00 0.37
C SER A 192 20.25 -9.05 -1.02
N GLY A 193 19.91 -10.24 -1.49
CA GLY A 193 19.27 -10.51 -2.77
C GLY A 193 20.24 -10.89 -3.89
N ILE A 194 19.66 -11.14 -5.05
CA ILE A 194 20.36 -11.58 -6.27
C ILE A 194 20.08 -10.56 -7.37
N GLY A 195 21.11 -10.14 -8.09
CA GLY A 195 20.95 -9.28 -9.27
C GLY A 195 20.55 -10.09 -10.50
N SER A 196 21.06 -9.69 -11.67
CA SER A 196 21.00 -10.51 -12.89
C SER A 196 21.73 -11.84 -12.70
N ASN A 197 22.86 -11.81 -11.99
CA ASN A 197 23.64 -12.97 -11.58
C ASN A 197 23.87 -12.94 -10.06
N TYR A 198 24.19 -14.11 -9.49
CA TYR A 198 24.62 -14.16 -8.09
C TYR A 198 25.95 -13.43 -7.92
N ASN A 199 25.99 -12.52 -6.94
CA ASN A 199 27.18 -11.78 -6.56
C ASN A 199 27.22 -11.67 -5.04
N GLN A 200 28.29 -12.17 -4.43
CA GLN A 200 28.44 -12.18 -2.97
C GLN A 200 28.47 -10.77 -2.36
N LYS A 201 28.96 -9.75 -3.07
CA LYS A 201 28.94 -8.36 -2.58
C LYS A 201 27.51 -7.83 -2.48
N VAL A 202 26.65 -8.17 -3.44
CA VAL A 202 25.23 -7.79 -3.48
C VAL A 202 24.44 -8.55 -2.43
N ALA A 203 24.69 -9.86 -2.31
CA ALA A 203 24.07 -10.71 -1.29
C ALA A 203 24.44 -10.28 0.15
N ARG A 204 25.52 -9.51 0.32
CA ARG A 204 25.94 -8.95 1.62
C ARG A 204 25.65 -7.46 1.78
N SER A 205 25.24 -6.76 0.73
CA SER A 205 25.04 -5.32 0.78
C SER A 205 23.75 -4.97 1.52
N VAL A 206 23.78 -3.87 2.27
CA VAL A 206 22.59 -3.24 2.85
C VAL A 206 22.57 -1.77 2.45
N GLU A 207 21.42 -1.30 2.02
CA GLU A 207 21.20 0.03 1.50
C GLU A 207 19.94 0.59 2.17
N LYS A 208 19.97 1.87 2.58
CA LYS A 208 18.80 2.57 3.09
C LYS A 208 18.46 3.77 2.21
N TRP A 209 17.20 4.13 2.18
CA TRP A 209 16.71 5.31 1.48
C TRP A 209 15.65 6.01 2.32
N ASP A 210 15.92 7.28 2.67
CA ASP A 210 15.00 8.15 3.40
C ASP A 210 14.04 8.84 2.42
N LEU A 211 12.73 8.61 2.59
CA LEU A 211 11.69 9.20 1.76
C LEU A 211 11.55 10.71 1.98
N LYS A 212 11.95 11.23 3.15
CA LYS A 212 11.91 12.68 3.45
C LYS A 212 13.09 13.42 2.85
N SER A 213 14.25 12.76 2.73
CA SER A 213 15.47 13.38 2.20
C SER A 213 15.35 13.84 0.75
N ASN A 214 14.33 13.39 0.00
CA ASN A 214 14.07 13.81 -1.37
C ASN A 214 13.66 15.31 -1.49
N ASN A 215 13.39 15.99 -0.36
CA ASN A 215 13.05 17.42 -0.31
C ASN A 215 14.25 18.36 -0.09
N HIS A 216 15.48 17.86 0.08
CA HIS A 216 16.64 18.73 0.32
C HIS A 216 17.33 19.16 -0.98
N ARG A 217 16.84 20.27 -1.57
CA ARG A 217 17.61 21.15 -2.48
C ARG A 217 18.76 21.91 -1.78
N HIS A 218 19.07 21.59 -0.52
CA HIS A 218 20.11 22.25 0.26
C HIS A 218 21.07 21.22 0.83
N MET A 219 21.97 20.72 -0.02
CA MET A 219 23.22 20.13 0.45
C MET A 219 24.20 21.26 0.79
N PRO A 220 24.80 21.27 2.00
CA PRO A 220 26.00 22.06 2.23
C PRO A 220 27.12 21.43 1.39
N PHE A 221 27.86 22.28 0.67
CA PHE A 221 29.08 22.02 -0.09
C PHE A 221 29.83 20.72 0.30
N THR A 222 29.51 19.60 -0.34
CA THR A 222 30.31 18.38 -0.30
C THR A 222 30.74 17.98 -1.71
N LYS A 223 32.02 17.61 -1.79
CA LYS A 223 32.88 17.36 -2.96
C LYS A 223 32.17 16.90 -4.25
N PRO A 224 32.52 17.50 -5.41
CA PRO A 224 31.97 17.11 -6.71
C PRO A 224 32.64 15.83 -7.19
N GLN A 225 32.05 14.65 -6.98
CA GLN A 225 32.44 13.48 -7.79
C GLN A 225 31.49 12.27 -7.83
N GLU A 226 30.46 12.15 -7.00
CA GLU A 226 29.52 11.02 -7.13
C GLU A 226 28.08 11.49 -7.41
N PRO A 227 27.42 10.96 -8.45
CA PRO A 227 26.01 11.23 -8.69
C PRO A 227 25.20 10.71 -7.51
N TRP A 228 24.40 11.59 -6.90
CA TRP A 228 23.54 11.22 -5.78
C TRP A 228 22.57 10.10 -6.19
N THR A 229 22.77 8.91 -5.62
CA THR A 229 21.95 7.74 -5.91
C THR A 229 20.67 7.72 -5.07
N GLY A 230 20.53 8.57 -4.04
CA GLY A 230 19.44 8.52 -3.05
C GLY A 230 19.53 7.36 -2.06
N TRP A 231 20.46 6.43 -2.27
CA TRP A 231 20.69 5.25 -1.43
C TRP A 231 21.98 5.43 -0.62
N GLU A 232 21.89 5.24 0.69
CA GLU A 232 23.04 5.25 1.59
C GLU A 232 23.43 3.80 1.93
N LYS A 233 24.72 3.49 1.82
CA LYS A 233 25.25 2.17 2.14
C LYS A 233 25.40 2.01 3.65
N MET A 234 24.96 0.85 4.15
CA MET A 234 25.00 0.48 5.57
C MET A 234 25.98 -0.68 5.81
N GLY A 235 26.17 -1.03 7.09
CA GLY A 235 26.89 -2.21 7.55
C GLY A 235 26.36 -3.48 6.88
N GLY A 236 27.22 -4.15 6.11
CA GLY A 236 26.83 -5.33 5.33
C GLY A 236 26.61 -6.58 6.18
N LEU A 237 25.86 -7.53 5.63
CA LEU A 237 25.64 -8.86 6.22
C LEU A 237 26.94 -9.68 6.27
N ARG A 238 26.98 -10.62 7.21
CA ARG A 238 28.10 -11.56 7.36
C ARG A 238 28.26 -12.48 6.14
N ASP A 239 27.16 -12.98 5.61
CA ASP A 239 27.12 -13.90 4.47
C ASP A 239 25.87 -13.67 3.60
N GLY A 240 25.69 -14.49 2.56
CA GLY A 240 24.58 -14.39 1.61
C GLY A 240 23.37 -15.29 1.94
N LYS A 241 23.21 -15.78 3.17
CA LYS A 241 22.10 -16.70 3.51
C LYS A 241 20.71 -16.08 3.30
N PHE A 242 20.62 -14.76 3.37
CA PHE A 242 19.40 -13.98 3.19
C PHE A 242 19.11 -13.65 1.72
N SER A 243 19.73 -14.34 0.74
CA SER A 243 19.54 -14.07 -0.70
C SER A 243 18.76 -15.17 -1.43
N ARG A 244 18.18 -16.13 -0.70
CA ARG A 244 17.53 -17.33 -1.26
C ARG A 244 16.04 -17.16 -1.53
N GLU A 245 15.39 -16.30 -0.76
CA GLU A 245 13.98 -15.97 -0.87
C GLU A 245 13.75 -14.52 -0.44
N ALA A 246 12.58 -13.97 -0.75
CA ALA A 246 12.22 -12.65 -0.23
C ALA A 246 11.95 -12.74 1.26
N ILE A 247 12.49 -11.77 2.00
CA ILE A 247 12.39 -11.73 3.46
C ILE A 247 11.77 -10.39 3.86
N ASP A 248 10.79 -10.44 4.76
CA ASP A 248 10.24 -9.25 5.38
C ASP A 248 11.14 -8.87 6.57
N ALA A 249 11.78 -7.70 6.49
CA ALA A 249 12.57 -7.14 7.58
C ALA A 249 11.65 -6.31 8.49
N VAL A 250 11.23 -6.92 9.58
CA VAL A 250 10.19 -6.37 10.47
C VAL A 250 10.78 -5.25 11.33
N GLY A 251 10.30 -4.02 11.11
CA GLY A 251 10.68 -2.83 11.87
C GLY A 251 10.13 -2.85 13.30
N TRP A 252 11.02 -2.88 14.29
CA TRP A 252 10.66 -2.93 15.70
C TRP A 252 11.65 -2.10 16.53
N ARG A 253 11.18 -0.98 17.10
CA ARG A 253 11.92 -0.11 18.02
C ARG A 253 13.28 0.34 17.49
N GLY A 254 13.32 0.79 16.23
CA GLY A 254 14.58 1.19 15.57
C GLY A 254 15.49 0.01 15.22
N LYS A 255 14.94 -1.20 15.14
CA LYS A 255 15.64 -2.39 14.68
C LYS A 255 14.88 -3.05 13.54
N LEU A 256 15.57 -3.78 12.67
CA LEU A 256 14.98 -4.62 11.65
C LEU A 256 15.26 -6.08 11.98
N CYS A 257 14.21 -6.83 12.29
CA CYS A 257 14.30 -8.25 12.61
C CYS A 257 14.07 -9.08 11.34
N MET A 258 14.97 -10.00 11.02
CA MET A 258 14.87 -10.84 9.84
C MET A 258 15.12 -12.30 10.17
N VAL A 259 14.32 -13.18 9.58
CA VAL A 259 14.53 -14.63 9.58
C VAL A 259 14.69 -15.12 8.16
N ASN A 260 15.61 -16.05 7.93
CA ASN A 260 15.94 -16.51 6.58
C ASN A 260 14.95 -17.51 5.99
N VAL A 261 14.17 -18.21 6.83
CA VAL A 261 13.21 -19.24 6.44
C VAL A 261 11.97 -19.15 7.34
N ASN A 262 10.79 -19.21 6.74
CA ASN A 262 9.51 -19.28 7.45
C ASN A 262 9.16 -20.71 7.89
N GLY A 263 8.23 -20.85 8.84
CA GLY A 263 7.75 -22.16 9.30
C GLY A 263 8.64 -22.84 10.34
N ASP A 264 8.63 -24.18 10.37
CA ASP A 264 9.32 -25.00 11.39
C ASP A 264 10.73 -25.46 10.98
N ALA A 265 11.26 -24.98 9.85
CA ALA A 265 12.62 -25.30 9.42
C ALA A 265 13.68 -24.68 10.35
N ALA A 266 14.87 -25.28 10.39
CA ALA A 266 16.03 -24.68 11.04
C ALA A 266 16.33 -23.33 10.36
N LYS A 267 16.28 -22.25 11.14
CA LYS A 267 16.34 -20.87 10.65
C LYS A 267 17.41 -20.09 11.40
N ASP A 268 18.01 -19.15 10.69
CA ASP A 268 18.90 -18.14 11.24
C ASP A 268 18.10 -16.83 11.36
N GLY A 269 18.19 -16.20 12.52
CA GLY A 269 17.60 -14.88 12.78
C GLY A 269 18.68 -13.87 13.08
N ILE A 270 18.57 -12.68 12.50
CA ILE A 270 19.47 -11.56 12.75
C ILE A 270 18.67 -10.29 12.98
N VAL A 271 19.24 -9.36 13.74
CA VAL A 271 18.64 -8.07 14.05
C VAL A 271 19.61 -6.98 13.62
N PHE A 272 19.13 -6.01 12.86
CA PHE A 272 19.91 -4.84 12.48
C PHE A 272 19.47 -3.62 13.28
N ASP A 273 20.37 -3.03 14.06
CA ASP A 273 20.13 -1.78 14.76
C ASP A 273 20.34 -0.60 13.81
N VAL A 274 19.25 0.08 13.44
CA VAL A 274 19.30 1.13 12.41
C VAL A 274 19.98 2.41 12.90
N VAL A 275 20.06 2.60 14.22
CA VAL A 275 20.69 3.77 14.83
C VAL A 275 22.20 3.56 14.93
N ARG A 276 22.62 2.34 15.28
CA ARG A 276 24.02 1.98 15.48
C ARG A 276 24.72 1.50 14.21
N ASP A 277 23.97 1.26 13.14
CA ASP A 277 24.45 0.62 11.90
C ASP A 277 25.19 -0.70 12.19
N ALA A 278 24.56 -1.55 13.01
CA ALA A 278 25.20 -2.74 13.56
C ALA A 278 24.27 -3.96 13.54
N TRP A 279 24.87 -5.12 13.30
CA TRP A 279 24.21 -6.42 13.37
C TRP A 279 24.31 -6.99 14.78
N GLU A 280 23.20 -7.52 15.26
CA GLU A 280 23.02 -8.15 16.57
C GLU A 280 22.40 -9.54 16.39
N GLU A 281 22.71 -10.44 17.32
CA GLU A 281 22.05 -11.75 17.40
C GLU A 281 20.57 -11.57 17.79
N MET A 282 19.70 -12.36 17.17
CA MET A 282 18.28 -12.34 17.51
C MET A 282 18.03 -12.95 18.90
N PRO A 283 17.14 -12.37 19.74
CA PRO A 283 16.74 -13.00 20.99
C PRO A 283 16.25 -14.45 20.78
N ALA A 284 16.65 -15.34 21.69
CA ALA A 284 16.46 -16.78 21.49
C ALA A 284 14.97 -17.15 21.45
N GLY A 285 14.15 -16.57 22.32
CA GLY A 285 12.71 -16.83 22.35
C GLY A 285 11.97 -16.22 21.16
N MET A 286 12.39 -15.03 20.71
CA MET A 286 11.95 -14.46 19.44
C MET A 286 12.18 -15.46 18.30
N LEU A 287 13.42 -15.91 18.10
CA LEU A 287 13.82 -16.81 17.02
C LEU A 287 13.10 -18.15 17.09
N MET A 288 13.07 -18.78 18.26
CA MET A 288 12.46 -20.10 18.46
C MET A 288 10.95 -20.11 18.21
N GLY A 289 10.25 -19.02 18.58
CA GLY A 289 8.81 -18.92 18.39
C GLY A 289 8.35 -18.33 17.06
N TRP A 290 9.26 -17.79 16.24
CA TRP A 290 8.93 -17.20 14.94
C TRP A 290 8.60 -18.30 13.91
N LYS A 291 7.31 -18.57 13.68
CA LYS A 291 6.85 -19.74 12.89
C LYS A 291 6.08 -19.39 11.62
N GLY A 292 6.14 -18.15 11.16
CA GLY A 292 5.42 -17.73 9.96
C GLY A 292 5.60 -16.24 9.68
N PRO A 293 4.76 -15.65 8.81
CA PRO A 293 4.86 -14.24 8.47
C PRO A 293 4.62 -13.36 9.70
N ALA A 294 5.35 -12.25 9.75
CA ALA A 294 5.28 -11.30 10.85
C ALA A 294 5.25 -9.86 10.34
N ALA A 295 4.63 -8.98 11.12
CA ALA A 295 4.60 -7.54 10.87
C ALA A 295 4.53 -6.81 12.21
N ALA A 296 5.09 -5.61 12.25
CA ALA A 296 5.01 -4.75 13.42
C ALA A 296 3.85 -3.76 13.28
N MET A 297 3.14 -3.55 14.38
CA MET A 297 2.20 -2.44 14.54
C MET A 297 2.95 -1.27 15.19
N ASP A 298 2.98 -0.14 14.49
CA ASP A 298 3.56 1.13 14.95
C ASP A 298 5.03 1.02 15.43
N GLU A 299 5.79 0.08 14.87
CA GLU A 299 7.15 -0.28 15.31
C GLU A 299 7.30 -0.67 16.79
N GLU A 300 6.20 -0.93 17.50
CA GLU A 300 6.20 -1.21 18.93
C GLU A 300 5.95 -2.69 19.22
N THR A 301 4.96 -3.27 18.56
CA THR A 301 4.52 -4.64 18.81
C THR A 301 4.61 -5.48 17.55
N ILE A 302 5.39 -6.56 17.61
CA ILE A 302 5.45 -7.55 16.52
C ILE A 302 4.30 -8.55 16.68
N PHE A 303 3.56 -8.75 15.61
CA PHE A 303 2.60 -9.84 15.45
C PHE A 303 3.15 -10.88 14.48
N MET A 304 2.81 -12.14 14.71
CA MET A 304 3.16 -13.26 13.83
C MET A 304 1.99 -14.22 13.73
N VAL A 305 1.74 -14.73 12.53
CA VAL A 305 0.77 -15.81 12.31
C VAL A 305 1.54 -17.11 12.14
N ASP A 306 1.28 -18.08 13.03
CA ASP A 306 1.82 -19.42 12.92
C ASP A 306 1.12 -20.13 11.76
N GLU A 307 1.85 -20.30 10.66
CA GLU A 307 1.31 -20.79 9.39
C GLU A 307 0.77 -22.22 9.50
N SER A 308 1.29 -23.02 10.44
CA SER A 308 0.93 -24.42 10.62
C SER A 308 -0.39 -24.62 11.35
N ASN A 309 -0.62 -23.84 12.41
CA ASN A 309 -1.71 -24.07 13.35
C ASN A 309 -2.73 -22.93 13.43
N GLY A 310 -2.44 -21.78 12.80
CA GLY A 310 -3.36 -20.65 12.68
C GLY A 310 -3.46 -19.79 13.94
N TRP A 311 -2.44 -19.81 14.81
CA TRP A 311 -2.35 -18.87 15.93
C TRP A 311 -1.83 -17.52 15.46
N LEU A 312 -2.57 -16.45 15.72
CA LEU A 312 -2.01 -15.11 15.80
C LEU A 312 -1.38 -14.92 17.18
N LYS A 313 -0.10 -14.56 17.21
CA LYS A 313 0.66 -14.29 18.43
C LYS A 313 1.27 -12.89 18.38
N ARG A 314 1.48 -12.29 19.54
CA ARG A 314 2.27 -11.07 19.73
C ARG A 314 3.55 -11.40 20.49
N TYR A 315 4.63 -10.72 20.16
CA TYR A 315 5.90 -10.88 20.87
C TYR A 315 5.89 -10.08 22.18
N ASP A 316 6.29 -10.72 23.28
CA ASP A 316 6.55 -10.09 24.57
C ASP A 316 8.07 -9.97 24.78
N PRO A 317 8.65 -8.77 24.64
CA PRO A 317 10.08 -8.57 24.77
C PRO A 317 10.59 -8.67 26.21
N VAL A 318 9.72 -8.57 27.22
CA VAL A 318 10.12 -8.65 28.63
C VAL A 318 10.45 -10.09 29.00
N ASN A 319 9.64 -11.03 28.52
CA ASN A 319 9.78 -12.46 28.79
C ASN A 319 10.43 -13.24 27.65
N ASP A 320 10.84 -12.55 26.58
CA ASP A 320 11.37 -13.15 25.34
C ASP A 320 10.50 -14.33 24.86
N ASN A 321 9.20 -14.09 24.67
CA ASN A 321 8.29 -15.15 24.24
C ASN A 321 7.14 -14.65 23.37
N TRP A 322 6.41 -15.58 22.76
CA TRP A 322 5.26 -15.28 21.91
C TRP A 322 3.95 -15.63 22.63
N VAL A 323 3.11 -14.62 22.83
CA VAL A 323 1.83 -14.73 23.54
C VAL A 323 0.69 -14.85 22.54
N GLY A 324 -0.19 -15.85 22.73
CA GLY A 324 -1.37 -16.05 21.89
C GLY A 324 -2.38 -14.93 21.99
N VAL A 325 -2.89 -14.47 20.83
CA VAL A 325 -3.95 -13.44 20.73
C VAL A 325 -5.27 -14.10 20.36
N ILE A 326 -5.30 -14.83 19.24
CA ILE A 326 -6.47 -15.58 18.77
C ILE A 326 -6.01 -16.74 17.89
N LYS A 327 -6.76 -17.84 17.90
CA LYS A 327 -6.56 -18.97 16.98
C LYS A 327 -7.71 -19.03 16.00
N GLY A 328 -7.41 -19.25 14.72
CA GLY A 328 -8.44 -19.42 13.71
C GLY A 328 -7.97 -20.28 12.55
N GLU A 329 -8.83 -21.16 12.06
CA GLU A 329 -8.55 -21.92 10.84
C GLU A 329 -8.23 -20.99 9.68
N ALA A 330 -8.95 -19.86 9.57
CA ALA A 330 -8.74 -18.79 8.58
C ALA A 330 -7.29 -18.27 8.50
N LEU A 331 -6.51 -18.39 9.58
CA LEU A 331 -5.12 -17.93 9.65
C LEU A 331 -4.08 -19.00 9.23
N LYS A 332 -4.46 -20.27 9.17
CA LYS A 332 -3.54 -21.32 8.68
C LYS A 332 -3.12 -21.05 7.24
N GLY A 333 -1.85 -21.29 6.95
CA GLY A 333 -1.25 -21.05 5.63
C GLY A 333 -1.12 -19.57 5.24
N ALA A 334 -1.19 -18.65 6.21
CA ALA A 334 -0.84 -17.25 5.98
C ALA A 334 0.61 -17.16 5.48
N GLN A 335 0.83 -16.35 4.44
CA GLN A 335 2.16 -16.10 3.88
C GLN A 335 2.60 -14.64 3.99
N HIS A 336 1.62 -13.73 4.12
CA HIS A 336 1.88 -12.31 4.28
C HIS A 336 0.93 -11.76 5.32
N ILE A 337 1.43 -10.87 6.17
CA ILE A 337 0.60 -10.13 7.12
C ILE A 337 0.97 -8.66 7.13
N ALA A 338 0.02 -7.81 7.51
CA ALA A 338 0.24 -6.40 7.82
C ALA A 338 -0.45 -6.06 9.14
N ALA A 339 0.16 -5.19 9.94
CA ALA A 339 -0.37 -4.77 11.23
C ALA A 339 -0.40 -3.24 11.31
N GLY A 340 -1.53 -2.67 11.72
CA GLY A 340 -1.72 -1.22 11.78
C GLY A 340 -3.10 -0.83 12.32
N GLY A 341 -3.16 0.26 13.08
CA GLY A 341 -4.40 0.84 13.62
C GLY A 341 -5.30 -0.15 14.36
N GLY A 342 -4.69 -1.01 15.19
CA GLY A 342 -5.41 -1.99 16.00
C GLY A 342 -5.88 -3.23 15.25
N ARG A 343 -5.44 -3.45 14.01
CA ARG A 343 -5.81 -4.63 13.21
C ARG A 343 -4.59 -5.35 12.66
N VAL A 344 -4.72 -6.66 12.50
CA VAL A 344 -3.79 -7.52 11.76
C VAL A 344 -4.53 -8.11 10.58
N CYS A 345 -4.01 -7.90 9.37
CA CYS A 345 -4.52 -8.50 8.15
C CYS A 345 -3.59 -9.63 7.71
N ALA A 346 -4.14 -10.80 7.39
CA ALA A 346 -3.39 -11.96 6.94
C ALA A 346 -3.91 -12.47 5.61
N ALA A 347 -2.99 -12.69 4.67
CA ALA A 347 -3.28 -13.25 3.35
C ALA A 347 -2.63 -14.62 3.21
N ARG A 348 -3.38 -15.57 2.65
CA ARG A 348 -2.90 -16.93 2.34
C ARG A 348 -2.35 -17.00 0.93
N ARG A 349 -1.53 -18.04 0.68
CA ARG A 349 -1.08 -18.38 -0.68
C ARG A 349 -2.26 -18.66 -1.60
N VAL A 350 -2.32 -17.99 -2.77
CA VAL A 350 -3.44 -18.16 -3.74
C VAL A 350 -4.80 -17.87 -3.08
N GLY A 351 -4.80 -17.09 -1.99
CA GLY A 351 -6.00 -16.76 -1.24
C GLY A 351 -6.88 -15.81 -2.03
N LYS A 352 -8.19 -16.09 -2.03
CA LYS A 352 -9.22 -15.18 -2.56
C LYS A 352 -9.78 -14.25 -1.47
N SER A 353 -9.22 -14.30 -0.27
CA SER A 353 -9.65 -13.46 0.85
C SER A 353 -8.49 -13.09 1.77
N ILE A 354 -8.70 -11.98 2.48
CA ILE A 354 -7.82 -11.45 3.53
C ILE A 354 -8.54 -11.65 4.86
N THR A 355 -7.91 -12.35 5.80
CA THR A 355 -8.43 -12.47 7.16
C THR A 355 -8.03 -11.24 7.95
N VAL A 356 -9.01 -10.51 8.47
CA VAL A 356 -8.79 -9.32 9.30
C VAL A 356 -9.08 -9.68 10.75
N VAL A 357 -8.14 -9.38 11.64
CA VAL A 357 -8.27 -9.54 13.08
C VAL A 357 -8.24 -8.17 13.74
N ASP A 358 -9.31 -7.82 14.45
CA ASP A 358 -9.33 -6.71 15.39
C ASP A 358 -8.71 -7.18 16.70
N VAL A 359 -7.49 -6.71 16.98
CA VAL A 359 -6.72 -7.09 18.16
C VAL A 359 -6.98 -6.19 19.36
N VAL A 360 -7.75 -5.11 19.19
CA VAL A 360 -8.14 -4.21 20.28
C VAL A 360 -9.53 -4.54 20.84
N ALA A 361 -10.38 -5.21 20.06
CA ALA A 361 -11.65 -5.75 20.55
C ALA A 361 -11.45 -6.79 21.67
N GLN A 362 -12.37 -6.83 22.62
CA GLN A 362 -12.39 -7.82 23.71
C GLN A 362 -13.73 -8.60 23.70
N PRO A 363 -13.72 -9.91 23.39
CA PRO A 363 -12.59 -10.68 22.86
C PRO A 363 -12.18 -10.22 21.44
N PRO A 364 -10.95 -10.53 20.98
CA PRO A 364 -10.52 -10.22 19.62
C PRO A 364 -11.50 -10.77 18.58
N LYS A 365 -11.75 -10.01 17.51
CA LYS A 365 -12.72 -10.37 16.47
C LYS A 365 -12.01 -10.67 15.17
N MET A 366 -12.53 -11.62 14.40
CA MET A 366 -11.96 -12.02 13.12
C MET A 366 -13.05 -12.12 12.06
N TRP A 367 -12.78 -11.61 10.87
CA TRP A 367 -13.66 -11.72 9.70
C TRP A 367 -12.83 -11.79 8.41
N ALA A 368 -13.47 -12.17 7.31
CA ALA A 368 -12.84 -12.22 6.00
C ALA A 368 -13.24 -11.02 5.15
N VAL A 369 -12.30 -10.52 4.35
CA VAL A 369 -12.53 -9.57 3.26
C VAL A 369 -12.17 -10.29 1.96
N GLU A 370 -13.18 -10.58 1.14
CA GLU A 370 -12.97 -11.21 -0.16
C GLU A 370 -12.21 -10.27 -1.10
N ALA A 371 -11.24 -10.80 -1.83
CA ALA A 371 -10.51 -10.08 -2.87
C ALA A 371 -11.42 -9.81 -4.08
N PRO A 372 -11.06 -8.85 -4.95
CA PRO A 372 -11.81 -8.63 -6.19
C PRO A 372 -11.95 -9.91 -7.02
N ALA A 373 -13.12 -10.09 -7.65
CA ALA A 373 -13.41 -11.27 -8.45
C ALA A 373 -12.34 -11.48 -9.55
N GLY A 374 -11.86 -12.72 -9.68
CA GLY A 374 -10.79 -13.07 -10.62
C GLY A 374 -9.37 -12.85 -10.11
N TYR A 375 -9.17 -12.27 -8.93
CA TYR A 375 -7.84 -11.98 -8.37
C TYR A 375 -7.49 -12.85 -7.16
N GLN A 376 -6.18 -13.03 -6.95
CA GLN A 376 -5.58 -13.63 -5.76
C GLN A 376 -4.70 -12.61 -5.06
N VAL A 377 -4.62 -12.69 -3.74
CA VAL A 377 -3.78 -11.77 -2.95
C VAL A 377 -2.33 -12.28 -2.94
N LEU A 378 -1.41 -11.43 -3.39
CA LEU A 378 0.04 -11.66 -3.30
C LEU A 378 0.63 -11.07 -2.03
N SER A 379 0.23 -9.86 -1.65
CA SER A 379 0.68 -9.19 -0.42
C SER A 379 -0.40 -8.26 0.08
N VAL A 380 -0.39 -7.99 1.39
CA VAL A 380 -1.32 -7.10 2.06
C VAL A 380 -0.57 -5.99 2.80
N HIS A 381 -1.14 -4.80 2.83
CA HIS A 381 -0.61 -3.59 3.44
C HIS A 381 -1.73 -2.82 4.13
N ILE A 382 -1.41 -2.06 5.17
CA ILE A 382 -2.34 -1.16 5.84
C ILE A 382 -1.79 0.25 5.71
N LEU A 383 -2.51 1.12 5.00
CA LEU A 383 -2.07 2.47 4.65
C LEU A 383 -3.22 3.46 4.80
N PRO A 384 -2.95 4.78 4.83
CA PRO A 384 -3.99 5.79 4.69
C PRO A 384 -4.90 5.49 3.49
N ARG A 385 -6.20 5.72 3.67
CA ARG A 385 -7.18 5.62 2.59
C ARG A 385 -6.80 6.51 1.40
N MET A 386 -7.24 6.13 0.20
CA MET A 386 -7.08 6.95 -1.01
C MET A 386 -7.97 8.20 -1.00
N SER A 387 -7.41 9.36 -1.32
CA SER A 387 -8.23 10.57 -1.51
C SER A 387 -9.03 10.47 -2.80
N ARG A 388 -10.29 10.95 -2.76
CA ARG A 388 -11.22 10.88 -3.89
C ARG A 388 -11.38 12.23 -4.55
N HIS A 389 -10.48 12.53 -5.47
CA HIS A 389 -10.49 13.77 -6.26
C HIS A 389 -11.71 13.86 -7.18
N ASP A 390 -12.31 12.73 -7.56
CA ASP A 390 -13.57 12.64 -8.31
C ASP A 390 -14.80 13.14 -7.54
N LEU A 391 -14.70 13.15 -6.20
CA LEU A 391 -15.77 13.60 -5.32
C LEU A 391 -15.63 15.08 -4.91
N LEU A 392 -14.49 15.71 -5.21
CA LEU A 392 -14.24 17.11 -4.89
C LEU A 392 -14.85 18.02 -5.98
N PRO A 393 -15.39 19.20 -5.62
CA PRO A 393 -15.80 20.18 -6.62
C PRO A 393 -14.59 20.59 -7.48
N PRO A 394 -14.80 20.88 -8.79
CA PRO A 394 -13.72 21.36 -9.64
C PRO A 394 -13.10 22.61 -9.03
N SER A 395 -11.77 22.61 -8.86
CA SER A 395 -11.03 23.80 -8.44
C SER A 395 -11.26 24.94 -9.42
N SER A 396 -11.59 26.14 -8.95
CA SER A 396 -11.82 27.33 -9.78
C SER A 396 -10.56 27.86 -10.49
N ASP A 397 -9.42 27.20 -10.35
CA ASP A 397 -8.11 27.70 -10.79
C ASP A 397 -7.58 26.88 -11.97
N SER A 398 -8.28 26.92 -13.11
CA SER A 398 -7.72 26.42 -14.38
C SER A 398 -8.24 27.14 -15.63
N ASP A 399 -8.61 28.42 -15.54
CA ASP A 399 -8.95 29.25 -16.71
C ASP A 399 -8.34 30.66 -16.56
N SER A 400 -7.00 30.75 -16.65
CA SER A 400 -6.35 32.05 -16.88
C SER A 400 -4.97 31.89 -17.53
N SER A 401 -4.87 31.19 -18.65
CA SER A 401 -3.67 31.30 -19.51
C SER A 401 -3.92 30.83 -20.94
N SER A 402 -4.72 31.58 -21.70
CA SER A 402 -4.56 31.66 -23.16
C SER A 402 -5.42 32.79 -23.71
N LEU A 403 -4.88 34.01 -23.75
CA LEU A 403 -5.34 35.10 -24.63
C LEU A 403 -4.35 36.27 -24.53
N SER A 404 -3.25 36.21 -25.30
CA SER A 404 -2.60 37.40 -25.88
C SER A 404 -1.44 37.00 -26.79
N SER A 405 -1.69 36.90 -28.09
CA SER A 405 -0.75 37.28 -29.14
C SER A 405 -1.49 37.28 -30.48
N SER A 406 -1.94 38.46 -30.88
CA SER A 406 -2.08 38.86 -32.29
C SER A 406 -0.88 39.72 -32.65
#